data_AF-Q389B1-F1
#
_entry.id   AF-Q389B1-F1
#
_cell.length_a   1.000
_cell.length_b   1.000
_cell.length_c   1.000
_cell.angle_alpha   90.00
_cell.angle_beta   90.00
_cell.angle_gamma   90.00
#
_symmetry.space_group_name_H-M   'P 1'
#
loop_
_entity.id
_entity.type
_entity.pdbx_description
1 polymer ?
#
loop_
_entity_poly.entity_id
_entity_poly.type
_entity_poly.pdbx_seq_one_letter_code
_entity_poly.pdbx_strand_id
1 'polypeptide(L)'
;MLSSGERSSLVHLILQRKVVVELLQVVIARGAASKNSVLHGAVGSSEAYREKEDQCTQLCNCIALDASKSPHAKISILSAEVERVRGPNGISLLDFMALSPLFLLAFSLNKLLYSFHSPECRMASIELALAYASQGAYEGASRLLRSTRRSPVLEPAAAAVVEELEAFLRMSRGKMTCTLSDAKFQHLLPLVVVLGEGKGSNAVIGVKDRLQECRQMGLPDTDMLYCYLSALTAGFSMLARYSHDTKLEEARRDILMRSRHAKTLEDLQMLKELAQQQIQEKCTLNAKRVEAVRFIQSIMRRCEGFLRGASCQDLGAVFAFAVVKLRWEKECEIVTDRGFAERLVAFSQTQELDPALRVILLADSTAVLEGTKEQPASYVYDLSWVELPSEGEGLTSQALFGD
;
A
#
# COMPACT_ATOMS: atom_id res chain seq x y z
N MET A 1 5.21 27.57 -3.95
CA MET A 1 5.35 26.10 -3.80
C MET A 1 3.99 25.45 -4.04
N LEU A 2 4.00 24.17 -4.44
CA LEU A 2 2.96 23.38 -5.15
C LEU A 2 1.80 24.14 -5.83
N SER A 3 1.54 23.87 -7.09
CA SER A 3 0.32 24.35 -7.74
C SER A 3 -0.93 23.68 -7.14
N SER A 4 -2.11 24.26 -7.34
CA SER A 4 -3.35 23.61 -6.90
C SER A 4 -3.53 22.23 -7.57
N GLY A 5 -3.19 22.12 -8.85
CA GLY A 5 -3.28 20.85 -9.59
C GLY A 5 -2.32 19.79 -9.07
N GLU A 6 -1.11 20.18 -8.68
CA GLU A 6 -0.12 19.27 -8.08
C GLU A 6 -0.61 18.72 -6.74
N ARG A 7 -1.21 19.55 -5.89
CA ARG A 7 -1.72 19.10 -4.59
C ARG A 7 -2.82 18.06 -4.74
N SER A 8 -3.78 18.27 -5.64
CA SER A 8 -4.83 17.29 -5.93
C SER A 8 -4.25 16.00 -6.54
N SER A 9 -3.34 16.13 -7.50
CA SER A 9 -2.71 14.97 -8.15
C SER A 9 -1.90 14.13 -7.16
N LEU A 10 -1.21 14.77 -6.21
CA LEU A 10 -0.45 14.08 -5.18
C LEU A 10 -1.33 13.27 -4.23
N VAL A 11 -2.54 13.71 -3.88
CA VAL A 11 -3.44 12.88 -3.05
C VAL A 11 -3.78 11.58 -3.76
N HIS A 12 -4.07 11.66 -5.07
CA HIS A 12 -4.33 10.49 -5.90
C HIS A 12 -3.11 9.56 -6.00
N LEU A 13 -1.92 10.09 -6.28
CA LEU A 13 -0.68 9.31 -6.35
C LEU A 13 -0.34 8.63 -5.00
N ILE A 14 -0.56 9.33 -3.88
CA ILE A 14 -0.36 8.78 -2.53
C ILE A 14 -1.31 7.61 -2.26
N LEU A 15 -2.58 7.74 -2.68
CA LEU A 15 -3.56 6.66 -2.60
C LEU A 15 -3.14 5.46 -3.45
N GLN A 16 -2.80 5.68 -4.72
CA GLN A 16 -2.41 4.63 -5.65
C GLN A 16 -1.21 3.84 -5.10
N ARG A 17 -0.18 4.57 -4.63
CA ARG A 17 0.97 4.01 -3.94
C ARG A 17 0.54 3.20 -2.72
N LYS A 18 -0.34 3.74 -1.87
CA LYS A 18 -0.83 3.06 -0.66
C LYS A 18 -1.38 1.67 -0.99
N VAL A 19 -2.28 1.59 -1.98
CA VAL A 19 -2.94 0.34 -2.37
C VAL A 19 -1.94 -0.68 -2.91
N VAL A 20 -1.07 -0.25 -3.83
CA VAL A 20 -0.07 -1.14 -4.45
C VAL A 20 0.96 -1.63 -3.42
N VAL A 21 1.51 -0.72 -2.60
CA VAL A 21 2.50 -1.08 -1.59
C VAL A 21 1.90 -2.03 -0.56
N GLU A 22 0.67 -1.80 -0.08
CA GLU A 22 0.02 -2.75 0.85
C GLU A 22 -0.20 -4.13 0.23
N LEU A 23 -0.64 -4.18 -1.03
CA LEU A 23 -0.84 -5.44 -1.74
C LEU A 23 0.49 -6.21 -1.89
N LEU A 24 1.53 -5.54 -2.37
CA LEU A 24 2.85 -6.14 -2.51
C LEU A 24 3.39 -6.58 -1.15
N GLN A 25 3.25 -5.76 -0.11
CA GLN A 25 3.72 -6.07 1.23
C GLN A 25 3.04 -7.33 1.79
N VAL A 26 1.71 -7.44 1.65
CA VAL A 26 0.98 -8.60 2.17
C VAL A 26 1.30 -9.88 1.41
N VAL A 27 1.61 -9.80 0.12
CA VAL A 27 1.94 -10.97 -0.71
C VAL A 27 3.41 -11.36 -0.62
N ILE A 28 4.33 -10.39 -0.49
CA ILE A 28 5.76 -10.65 -0.35
C ILE A 28 6.11 -11.21 1.05
N ALA A 29 5.40 -10.74 2.07
CA ALA A 29 5.48 -11.30 3.42
C ALA A 29 4.90 -12.73 3.53
N ARG A 30 4.16 -13.19 2.52
CA ARG A 30 3.66 -14.57 2.42
C ARG A 30 4.64 -15.40 1.61
N GLY A 31 5.19 -16.44 2.25
CA GLY A 31 6.10 -17.41 1.65
C GLY A 31 6.53 -18.42 2.70
N ALA A 32 7.28 -19.46 2.31
CA ALA A 32 8.00 -20.25 3.29
C ALA A 32 9.02 -19.30 3.94
N ALA A 33 8.78 -18.90 5.19
CA ALA A 33 9.83 -18.28 5.99
C ALA A 33 10.93 -19.35 6.13
N SER A 34 11.92 -19.31 5.23
CA SER A 34 13.19 -19.93 5.52
C SER A 34 13.68 -19.25 6.78
N LYS A 35 13.63 -19.97 7.91
CA LYS A 35 14.18 -19.49 9.18
C LYS A 35 15.66 -19.09 9.07
N ASN A 36 16.30 -19.44 7.94
CA ASN A 36 17.70 -19.20 7.66
C ASN A 36 17.93 -18.25 6.47
N SER A 37 16.89 -17.60 5.89
CA SER A 37 17.17 -16.60 4.85
C SER A 37 17.84 -15.40 5.51
N VAL A 38 19.16 -15.29 5.32
CA VAL A 38 19.90 -14.04 5.48
C VAL A 38 19.05 -12.95 4.84
N LEU A 39 18.65 -11.93 5.62
CA LEU A 39 18.04 -10.74 5.03
C LEU A 39 19.05 -10.23 4.00
N HIS A 40 18.81 -10.50 2.73
CA HIS A 40 19.49 -9.79 1.67
C HIS A 40 18.97 -8.37 1.77
N GLY A 41 19.71 -7.52 2.48
CA GLY A 41 19.52 -6.08 2.44
C GLY A 41 19.72 -5.66 1.00
N ALA A 42 18.64 -5.51 0.25
CA ALA A 42 18.69 -4.91 -1.07
C ALA A 42 18.83 -3.39 -0.86
N VAL A 43 19.99 -2.87 -1.24
CA VAL A 43 20.50 -1.54 -0.87
C VAL A 43 20.07 -0.42 -1.87
N GLY A 44 19.53 -0.73 -3.05
CA GLY A 44 19.52 0.21 -4.18
C GLY A 44 18.60 1.46 -4.10
N SER A 45 17.28 1.29 -4.17
CA SER A 45 16.36 2.43 -4.36
C SER A 45 16.26 3.35 -3.14
N SER A 46 16.33 2.75 -1.96
CA SER A 46 16.38 3.50 -0.70
C SER A 46 17.60 4.41 -0.65
N GLU A 47 18.71 4.12 -1.35
CA GLU A 47 19.89 4.98 -1.38
C GLU A 47 19.68 6.20 -2.28
N ALA A 48 19.17 6.05 -3.51
CA ALA A 48 18.93 7.19 -4.39
C ALA A 48 17.93 8.19 -3.79
N TYR A 49 16.86 7.68 -3.17
CA TYR A 49 15.93 8.51 -2.40
C TYR A 49 16.62 9.18 -1.20
N ARG A 50 17.37 8.42 -0.39
CA ARG A 50 18.07 8.97 0.79
C ARG A 50 19.10 10.02 0.40
N GLU A 51 19.80 9.83 -0.71
CA GLU A 51 20.75 10.80 -1.23
C GLU A 51 20.04 12.11 -1.59
N LYS A 52 18.91 12.05 -2.30
CA LYS A 52 18.09 13.23 -2.59
C LYS A 52 17.57 13.91 -1.32
N GLU A 53 17.09 13.12 -0.34
CA GLU A 53 16.62 13.64 0.95
C GLU A 53 17.76 14.27 1.76
N ASP A 54 18.95 13.68 1.75
CA ASP A 54 20.16 14.18 2.42
C ASP A 54 20.64 15.48 1.78
N GLN A 55 20.66 15.55 0.44
CA GLN A 55 20.95 16.78 -0.30
C GLN A 55 19.95 17.89 0.05
N CYS A 56 18.65 17.57 0.08
CA CYS A 56 17.60 18.49 0.50
C CYS A 56 17.79 18.96 1.96
N THR A 57 18.17 18.05 2.85
CA THR A 57 18.44 18.34 4.26
C THR A 57 19.66 19.26 4.41
N GLN A 58 20.75 19.00 3.69
CA GLN A 58 21.95 19.84 3.69
C GLN A 58 21.63 21.25 3.17
N LEU A 59 20.89 21.36 2.06
CA LEU A 59 20.42 22.63 1.52
C LEU A 59 19.59 23.40 2.56
N CYS A 60 18.62 22.73 3.19
CA CYS A 60 17.80 23.32 4.26
C CYS A 60 18.66 23.84 5.43
N ASN A 61 19.67 23.09 5.85
CA ASN A 61 20.58 23.52 6.90
C ASN A 61 21.37 24.76 6.50
N CYS A 62 21.90 24.82 5.28
CA CYS A 62 22.60 26.00 4.76
C CYS A 62 21.66 27.23 4.72
N ILE A 63 20.44 27.08 4.23
CA ILE A 63 19.44 28.16 4.17
C ILE A 63 19.04 28.61 5.58
N ALA A 64 18.81 27.67 6.49
CA ALA A 64 18.43 27.97 7.87
C ALA A 64 19.52 28.76 8.61
N LEU A 65 20.79 28.36 8.46
CA LEU A 65 21.94 28.99 9.12
C LEU A 65 22.37 30.34 8.51
N ASP A 66 21.99 30.63 7.27
CA ASP A 66 22.35 31.90 6.63
C ASP A 66 21.57 33.08 7.27
N ALA A 67 22.21 33.77 8.21
CA ALA A 67 21.67 34.95 8.88
C ALA A 67 21.58 36.19 7.97
N SER A 68 22.27 36.20 6.83
CA SER A 68 22.24 37.33 5.88
C SER A 68 20.94 37.40 5.09
N LYS A 69 20.18 36.29 5.00
CA LYS A 69 18.94 36.20 4.23
C LYS A 69 17.72 36.42 5.11
N SER A 70 16.82 37.28 4.65
CA SER A 70 15.49 37.42 5.26
C SER A 70 14.68 36.12 5.10
N PRO A 71 13.69 35.84 5.97
CA PRO A 71 12.86 34.64 5.83
C PRO A 71 12.11 34.56 4.48
N HIS A 72 11.72 35.70 3.89
CA HIS A 72 11.12 35.76 2.55
C HIS A 72 12.11 35.32 1.45
N ALA A 73 13.37 35.77 1.54
CA ALA A 73 14.42 35.33 0.63
C ALA A 73 14.66 33.81 0.77
N LYS A 74 14.65 33.29 2.00
CA LYS A 74 14.76 31.84 2.26
C LYS A 74 13.61 31.05 1.62
N ILE A 75 12.36 31.49 1.78
CA ILE A 75 11.19 30.86 1.13
C ILE A 75 11.30 30.89 -0.40
N SER A 76 11.85 31.97 -0.97
CA SER A 76 12.05 32.09 -2.41
C SER A 76 13.07 31.06 -2.93
N ILE A 77 14.16 30.82 -2.19
CA ILE A 77 15.13 29.76 -2.52
C ILE A 77 14.49 28.38 -2.45
N LEU A 78 13.73 28.09 -1.38
CA LEU A 78 13.01 26.81 -1.25
C LEU A 78 12.03 26.61 -2.40
N SER A 79 11.32 27.67 -2.82
CA SER A 79 10.40 27.60 -3.95
C SER A 79 11.13 27.30 -5.26
N ALA A 80 12.26 27.97 -5.51
CA ALA A 80 13.08 27.73 -6.69
C ALA A 80 13.62 26.29 -6.74
N GLU A 81 13.93 25.70 -5.59
CA GLU A 81 14.36 24.30 -5.52
C GLU A 81 13.23 23.33 -5.86
N VAL A 82 12.00 23.59 -5.41
CA VAL A 82 10.84 22.78 -5.84
C VAL A 82 10.59 22.94 -7.34
N GLU A 83 10.72 24.15 -7.90
CA GLU A 83 10.67 24.36 -9.36
C GLU A 83 11.77 23.58 -10.09
N ARG A 84 12.99 23.53 -9.55
CA ARG A 84 14.12 22.81 -10.15
C ARG A 84 13.88 21.30 -10.24
N VAL A 85 13.19 20.73 -9.26
CA VAL A 85 12.89 19.29 -9.19
C VAL A 85 11.67 18.90 -10.04
N ARG A 86 10.85 19.87 -10.47
CA ARG A 86 9.70 19.58 -11.35
C ARG A 86 10.16 19.15 -12.74
N GLY A 87 9.65 18.01 -13.18
CA GLY A 87 9.74 17.56 -14.56
C GLY A 87 8.65 18.18 -15.46
N PRO A 88 8.67 17.86 -16.76
CA PRO A 88 7.67 18.34 -17.73
C PRO A 88 6.23 17.89 -17.37
N ASN A 89 6.10 16.74 -16.72
CA ASN A 89 4.80 16.17 -16.29
C ASN A 89 4.47 16.50 -14.82
N GLY A 90 5.17 17.46 -14.21
CA GLY A 90 5.05 17.80 -12.79
C GLY A 90 6.09 17.10 -11.93
N ILE A 91 5.81 17.00 -10.63
CA ILE A 91 6.71 16.36 -9.67
C ILE A 91 6.38 14.88 -9.50
N SER A 92 7.36 14.00 -9.67
CA SER A 92 7.20 12.58 -9.37
C SER A 92 6.94 12.38 -7.87
N LEU A 93 6.27 11.28 -7.49
CA LEU A 93 5.98 11.03 -6.07
C LEU A 93 7.27 10.83 -5.25
N LEU A 94 8.29 10.19 -5.82
CA LEU A 94 9.56 9.95 -5.12
C LEU A 94 10.35 11.25 -4.94
N ASP A 95 10.40 12.10 -5.97
CA ASP A 95 11.01 13.42 -5.86
C ASP A 95 10.27 14.29 -4.83
N PHE A 96 8.93 14.24 -4.84
CA PHE A 96 8.12 14.93 -3.84
C PHE A 96 8.41 14.45 -2.42
N MET A 97 8.57 13.14 -2.20
CA MET A 97 8.95 12.59 -0.90
C MET A 97 10.31 13.12 -0.43
N ALA A 98 11.29 13.22 -1.34
CA ALA A 98 12.64 13.69 -1.01
C ALA A 98 12.68 15.18 -0.62
N LEU A 99 11.70 15.96 -1.07
CA LEU A 99 11.53 17.38 -0.69
C LEU A 99 10.94 17.58 0.72
N SER A 100 10.62 16.53 1.48
CA SER A 100 10.07 16.64 2.84
C SER A 100 10.82 17.62 3.75
N PRO A 101 12.18 17.65 3.78
CA PRO A 101 12.93 18.64 4.55
C PRO A 101 12.64 20.09 4.13
N LEU A 102 12.44 20.36 2.82
CA LEU A 102 12.09 21.70 2.33
C LEU A 102 10.73 22.14 2.82
N PHE A 103 9.71 21.27 2.74
CA PHE A 103 8.37 21.61 3.22
C PHE A 103 8.35 21.85 4.73
N LEU A 104 9.18 21.12 5.49
CA LEU A 104 9.32 21.34 6.94
C LEU A 104 9.94 22.72 7.26
N LEU A 105 11.00 23.09 6.54
CA LEU A 105 11.63 24.41 6.69
C LEU A 105 10.69 25.52 6.22
N ALA A 106 10.01 25.35 5.09
CA ALA A 106 9.03 26.30 4.57
C ALA A 106 7.89 26.54 5.57
N PHE A 107 7.34 25.48 6.16
CA PHE A 107 6.32 25.60 7.22
C PHE A 107 6.84 26.38 8.43
N SER A 108 8.08 26.10 8.86
CA SER A 108 8.70 26.78 10.00
C SER A 108 8.95 28.28 9.74
N LEU A 109 9.42 28.64 8.54
CA LEU A 109 9.62 30.03 8.13
C LEU A 109 8.30 30.78 8.01
N ASN A 110 7.27 30.17 7.42
CA ASN A 110 5.95 30.78 7.33
C ASN A 110 5.31 30.98 8.71
N LYS A 111 5.51 30.05 9.65
CA LYS A 111 5.07 30.20 11.04
C LYS A 111 5.81 31.32 11.79
N LEU A 112 7.05 31.62 11.41
CA LEU A 112 7.82 32.73 11.98
C LEU A 112 7.38 34.09 11.40
N LEU A 113 7.18 34.15 10.09
CA LEU A 113 6.77 35.37 9.38
C LEU A 113 5.32 35.76 9.66
N TYR A 114 4.46 34.76 9.73
CA TYR A 114 3.02 34.93 9.75
C TYR A 114 2.40 34.24 10.95
N SER A 115 1.19 34.65 11.33
CA SER A 115 0.44 33.92 12.33
C SER A 115 0.10 32.51 11.84
N PHE A 116 -0.17 31.60 12.77
CA PHE A 116 -0.57 30.23 12.47
C PHE A 116 -1.85 30.13 11.61
N HIS A 117 -2.66 31.19 11.60
CA HIS A 117 -3.92 31.26 10.86
C HIS A 117 -3.79 31.96 9.51
N SER A 118 -2.57 32.39 9.13
CA SER A 118 -2.32 32.97 7.81
C SER A 118 -2.59 31.96 6.68
N PRO A 119 -3.02 32.41 5.50
CA PRO A 119 -3.09 31.57 4.31
C PRO A 119 -1.76 30.86 4.01
N GLU A 120 -0.64 31.58 4.10
CA GLU A 120 0.69 31.09 3.73
C GLU A 120 1.16 29.94 4.64
N CYS A 121 1.00 30.09 5.96
CA CYS A 121 1.35 29.03 6.92
C CYS A 121 0.47 27.79 6.75
N ARG A 122 -0.81 27.98 6.40
CA ARG A 122 -1.74 26.86 6.14
C ARG A 122 -1.40 26.11 4.86
N MET A 123 -1.07 26.81 3.78
CA MET A 123 -0.60 26.16 2.56
C MET A 123 0.66 25.35 2.81
N ALA A 124 1.64 25.91 3.52
CA ALA A 124 2.84 25.17 3.90
C ALA A 124 2.53 23.95 4.80
N SER A 125 1.52 24.05 5.68
CA SER A 125 1.06 22.93 6.51
C SER A 125 0.40 21.82 5.69
N ILE A 126 -0.39 22.16 4.67
CA ILE A 126 -1.02 21.20 3.76
C ILE A 126 0.05 20.47 2.94
N GLU A 127 1.03 21.19 2.40
CA GLU A 127 2.13 20.60 1.63
C GLU A 127 2.99 19.67 2.49
N LEU A 128 3.30 20.06 3.73
CA LEU A 128 3.99 19.20 4.68
C LEU A 128 3.15 17.98 5.08
N ALA A 129 1.83 18.10 5.18
CA ALA A 129 0.94 16.98 5.45
C ALA A 129 0.90 15.98 4.28
N LEU A 130 0.92 16.47 3.03
CA LEU A 130 1.06 15.63 1.83
C LEU A 130 2.39 14.89 1.86
N ALA A 131 3.50 15.58 2.17
CA ALA A 131 4.82 14.98 2.27
C ALA A 131 4.84 13.84 3.31
N TYR A 132 4.32 14.09 4.52
CA TYR A 132 4.21 13.05 5.54
C TYR A 132 3.28 11.90 5.14
N ALA A 133 2.18 12.18 4.44
CA ALA A 133 1.29 11.13 3.95
C ALA A 133 1.98 10.26 2.89
N SER A 134 2.77 10.84 1.99
CA SER A 134 3.53 10.12 0.97
C SER A 134 4.59 9.17 1.56
N GLN A 135 5.14 9.52 2.73
CA GLN A 135 6.07 8.70 3.51
C GLN A 135 5.38 7.70 4.46
N GLY A 136 4.05 7.56 4.41
CA GLY A 136 3.31 6.68 5.33
C GLY A 136 3.15 7.20 6.76
N ALA A 137 3.62 8.41 7.08
CA ALA A 137 3.52 9.04 8.39
C ALA A 137 2.13 9.65 8.66
N TYR A 138 1.07 8.85 8.53
CA TYR A 138 -0.34 9.31 8.55
C TYR A 138 -0.76 10.01 9.84
N GLU A 139 -0.20 9.62 11.00
CA GLU A 139 -0.47 10.32 12.26
C GLU A 139 0.17 11.71 12.28
N GLY A 140 1.38 11.85 11.75
CA GLY A 140 2.05 13.14 11.56
C GLY A 140 1.20 14.07 10.67
N ALA A 141 0.82 13.58 9.50
CA ALA A 141 -0.03 14.31 8.55
C ALA A 141 -1.39 14.71 9.17
N SER A 142 -2.04 13.79 9.89
CA SER A 142 -3.32 14.07 10.57
C SER A 142 -3.22 15.19 11.61
N ARG A 143 -2.09 15.26 12.33
CA ARG A 143 -1.86 16.31 13.34
C ARG A 143 -1.68 17.69 12.68
N LEU A 144 -1.01 17.74 11.53
CA LEU A 144 -0.86 18.98 10.75
C LEU A 144 -2.22 19.48 10.26
N LEU A 145 -3.03 18.65 9.60
CA LEU A 145 -4.32 19.09 9.04
C LEU A 145 -5.34 19.53 10.09
N ARG A 146 -5.35 18.88 11.26
CA ARG A 146 -6.23 19.28 12.38
C ARG A 146 -6.01 20.73 12.79
N SER A 147 -4.78 21.20 12.68
CA SER A 147 -4.41 22.57 13.02
C SER A 147 -4.86 23.58 11.96
N THR A 148 -4.87 23.17 10.69
CA THR A 148 -5.34 23.95 9.53
C THR A 148 -6.85 24.22 9.57
N ARG A 149 -7.65 23.30 10.11
CA ARG A 149 -9.13 23.42 10.22
C ARG A 149 -9.64 24.51 11.15
N ARG A 150 -8.86 24.95 12.14
CA ARG A 150 -9.37 25.86 13.19
C ARG A 150 -9.55 27.31 12.72
N SER A 151 -9.35 27.60 11.43
CA SER A 151 -9.36 28.96 10.87
C SER A 151 -10.37 29.08 9.72
N PRO A 152 -11.17 30.17 9.66
CA PRO A 152 -12.44 30.16 8.92
C PRO A 152 -12.36 30.27 7.39
N VAL A 153 -11.21 30.53 6.75
CA VAL A 153 -11.21 30.77 5.29
C VAL A 153 -9.99 30.15 4.60
N LEU A 154 -10.10 28.91 4.12
CA LEU A 154 -9.20 28.39 3.09
C LEU A 154 -9.77 28.73 1.71
N GLU A 155 -8.92 28.92 0.72
CA GLU A 155 -9.35 28.95 -0.68
C GLU A 155 -10.13 27.65 -1.01
N PRO A 156 -11.21 27.69 -1.80
CA PRO A 156 -12.00 26.50 -2.13
C PRO A 156 -11.18 25.30 -2.61
N ALA A 157 -10.16 25.53 -3.45
CA ALA A 157 -9.31 24.46 -3.96
C ALA A 157 -8.45 23.81 -2.85
N ALA A 158 -7.84 24.62 -1.98
CA ALA A 158 -7.09 24.12 -0.83
C ALA A 158 -8.00 23.41 0.18
N ALA A 159 -9.23 23.91 0.39
CA ALA A 159 -10.22 23.27 1.25
C ALA A 159 -10.60 21.87 0.74
N ALA A 160 -10.79 21.71 -0.58
CA ALA A 160 -11.07 20.42 -1.19
C ALA A 160 -9.93 19.42 -0.98
N VAL A 161 -8.68 19.84 -1.21
CA VAL A 161 -7.49 19.00 -0.95
C VAL A 161 -7.40 18.59 0.52
N VAL A 162 -7.65 19.51 1.46
CA VAL A 162 -7.65 19.19 2.90
C VAL A 162 -8.71 18.15 3.23
N GLU A 163 -9.93 18.33 2.74
CA GLU A 163 -11.04 17.41 2.99
C GLU A 163 -10.75 16.01 2.43
N GLU A 164 -10.20 15.94 1.22
CA GLU A 164 -9.82 14.70 0.54
C GLU A 164 -8.68 13.99 1.28
N LEU A 165 -7.61 14.72 1.59
CA LEU A 165 -6.47 14.17 2.33
C LEU A 165 -6.88 13.70 3.74
N GLU A 166 -7.78 14.40 4.42
CA GLU A 166 -8.31 13.96 5.72
C GLU A 166 -9.20 12.72 5.60
N ALA A 167 -9.98 12.59 4.52
CA ALA A 167 -10.73 11.38 4.25
C ALA A 167 -9.76 10.21 4.02
N PHE A 168 -8.76 10.39 3.16
CA PHE A 168 -7.67 9.43 2.93
C PHE A 168 -7.01 9.02 4.26
N LEU A 169 -6.54 9.98 5.07
CA LEU A 169 -5.82 9.69 6.31
C LEU A 169 -6.69 8.96 7.34
N ARG A 170 -7.98 9.27 7.43
CA ARG A 170 -8.90 8.54 8.33
C ARG A 170 -9.11 7.10 7.87
N MET A 171 -9.23 6.89 6.55
CA MET A 171 -9.41 5.57 5.95
C MET A 171 -8.13 4.72 6.06
N SER A 172 -6.97 5.25 5.69
CA SER A 172 -5.66 4.56 5.77
C SER A 172 -5.26 4.12 7.18
N ARG A 173 -5.95 4.63 8.22
CA ARG A 173 -5.70 4.30 9.63
C ARG A 173 -6.74 3.37 10.24
N GLY A 174 -7.73 2.92 9.47
CA GLY A 174 -8.84 2.11 9.99
C GLY A 174 -9.74 2.85 10.99
N LYS A 175 -9.72 4.20 10.99
CA LYS A 175 -10.47 5.03 11.96
C LYS A 175 -11.86 5.44 11.45
N MET A 176 -12.19 5.14 10.21
CA MET A 176 -13.46 5.51 9.60
C MET A 176 -14.11 4.26 9.03
N THR A 177 -15.33 3.99 9.48
CA THR A 177 -16.29 3.16 8.75
C THR A 177 -17.00 4.07 7.77
N CYS A 178 -16.85 3.83 6.47
CA CYS A 178 -17.51 4.56 5.41
C CYS A 178 -18.35 3.57 4.59
N THR A 179 -19.58 3.91 4.24
CA THR A 179 -20.29 3.20 3.17
C THR A 179 -19.81 3.74 1.82
N LEU A 180 -20.03 3.01 0.72
CA LEU A 180 -19.66 3.50 -0.61
C LEU A 180 -20.46 4.75 -1.00
N SER A 181 -21.72 4.83 -0.56
CA SER A 181 -22.57 6.02 -0.74
C SER A 181 -22.09 7.24 0.04
N ASP A 182 -21.35 7.06 1.14
CA ASP A 182 -20.82 8.16 1.94
C ASP A 182 -19.47 8.68 1.41
N ALA A 183 -18.84 7.95 0.48
CA ALA A 183 -17.54 8.30 -0.06
C ALA A 183 -17.66 9.48 -1.04
N LYS A 184 -17.46 10.69 -0.53
CA LYS A 184 -17.45 11.94 -1.32
C LYS A 184 -16.49 11.90 -2.51
N PHE A 185 -15.37 11.18 -2.37
CA PHE A 185 -14.30 11.11 -3.37
C PHE A 185 -14.21 9.69 -3.94
N GLN A 186 -14.67 9.51 -5.18
CA GLN A 186 -14.76 8.20 -5.83
C GLN A 186 -13.40 7.48 -5.99
N HIS A 187 -12.31 8.23 -6.17
CA HIS A 187 -10.99 7.60 -6.25
C HIS A 187 -10.58 7.00 -4.89
N LEU A 188 -11.15 7.41 -3.74
CA LEU A 188 -10.84 6.79 -2.43
C LEU A 188 -11.57 5.46 -2.18
N LEU A 189 -12.45 5.03 -3.10
CA LEU A 189 -13.20 3.77 -2.99
C LEU A 189 -12.33 2.52 -2.81
N PRO A 190 -11.12 2.39 -3.40
CA PRO A 190 -10.22 1.28 -3.09
C PRO A 190 -9.95 1.13 -1.59
N LEU A 191 -9.83 2.22 -0.83
CA LEU A 191 -9.64 2.10 0.63
C LEU A 191 -10.91 1.65 1.34
N VAL A 192 -12.08 2.05 0.85
CA VAL A 192 -13.38 1.63 1.40
C VAL A 192 -13.58 0.12 1.23
N VAL A 193 -13.13 -0.45 0.10
CA VAL A 193 -13.15 -1.90 -0.15
C VAL A 193 -12.34 -2.66 0.91
N VAL A 194 -11.12 -2.18 1.26
CA VAL A 194 -10.29 -2.79 2.31
C VAL A 194 -10.89 -2.61 3.70
N LEU A 195 -11.44 -1.44 4.02
CA LEU A 195 -12.07 -1.16 5.32
C LEU A 195 -13.28 -2.06 5.61
N GLY A 196 -13.82 -2.70 4.57
CA GLY A 196 -14.92 -3.65 4.67
C GLY A 196 -14.64 -4.93 5.44
N GLU A 197 -13.38 -5.17 5.81
CA GLU A 197 -12.99 -6.25 6.69
C GLU A 197 -13.53 -6.07 8.13
N GLY A 198 -14.82 -6.33 8.34
CA GLY A 198 -15.33 -6.53 9.68
C GLY A 198 -14.62 -7.70 10.36
N LYS A 199 -14.39 -7.64 11.69
CA LYS A 199 -13.78 -8.73 12.49
C LYS A 199 -14.65 -10.02 12.57
N GLY A 200 -15.67 -10.14 11.73
CA GLY A 200 -16.72 -11.17 11.81
C GLY A 200 -16.62 -12.26 10.74
N SER A 201 -17.58 -13.19 10.78
CA SER A 201 -17.73 -14.29 9.81
C SER A 201 -17.99 -13.84 8.38
N ASN A 202 -18.42 -12.59 8.17
CA ASN A 202 -18.92 -12.12 6.88
C ASN A 202 -17.93 -11.19 6.16
N ALA A 203 -16.64 -11.24 6.51
CA ALA A 203 -15.63 -10.33 5.93
C ALA A 203 -15.53 -10.48 4.40
N VAL A 204 -15.53 -11.70 3.87
CA VAL A 204 -15.51 -11.98 2.43
C VAL A 204 -16.75 -11.42 1.73
N ILE A 205 -17.93 -11.61 2.32
CA ILE A 205 -19.20 -11.08 1.79
C ILE A 205 -19.15 -9.56 1.73
N GLY A 206 -18.72 -8.91 2.82
CA GLY A 206 -18.62 -7.46 2.88
C GLY A 206 -17.66 -6.84 1.86
N VAL A 207 -16.58 -7.52 1.50
CA VAL A 207 -15.68 -7.07 0.42
C VAL A 207 -16.29 -7.31 -0.97
N LYS A 208 -16.96 -8.45 -1.17
CA LYS A 208 -17.68 -8.75 -2.43
C LYS A 208 -18.78 -7.76 -2.73
N ASP A 209 -19.60 -7.43 -1.74
CA ASP A 209 -20.73 -6.52 -1.89
C ASP A 209 -20.23 -5.12 -2.28
N ARG A 210 -19.18 -4.63 -1.60
CA ARG A 210 -18.54 -3.36 -1.94
C ARG A 210 -17.95 -3.37 -3.34
N LEU A 211 -17.22 -4.42 -3.71
CA LEU A 211 -16.65 -4.51 -5.06
C LEU A 211 -17.74 -4.55 -6.14
N GLN A 212 -18.90 -5.16 -5.84
CA GLN A 212 -20.04 -5.20 -6.73
C GLN A 212 -20.71 -3.83 -6.87
N GLU A 213 -20.87 -3.09 -5.77
CA GLU A 213 -21.33 -1.70 -5.79
C GLU A 213 -20.37 -0.80 -6.60
N CYS A 214 -19.04 -0.90 -6.39
CA CYS A 214 -18.06 -0.15 -7.19
C CYS A 214 -18.23 -0.38 -8.70
N ARG A 215 -18.50 -1.62 -9.12
CA ARG A 215 -18.77 -1.93 -10.53
C ARG A 215 -20.04 -1.29 -11.05
N GLN A 216 -21.08 -1.22 -10.22
CA GLN A 216 -22.37 -0.60 -10.58
C GLN A 216 -22.26 0.93 -10.68
N MET A 217 -21.27 1.54 -10.04
CA MET A 217 -21.01 2.98 -10.11
C MET A 217 -20.42 3.44 -11.45
N GLY A 218 -19.98 2.52 -12.34
CA GLY A 218 -19.39 2.89 -13.63
C GLY A 218 -18.08 3.66 -13.51
N LEU A 219 -17.22 3.26 -12.56
CA LEU A 219 -15.94 3.90 -12.30
C LEU A 219 -15.00 3.83 -13.52
N PRO A 220 -14.07 4.80 -13.68
CA PRO A 220 -12.97 4.68 -14.61
C PRO A 220 -12.20 3.37 -14.44
N ASP A 221 -11.67 2.83 -15.54
CA ASP A 221 -10.98 1.53 -15.54
C ASP A 221 -9.84 1.48 -14.52
N THR A 222 -9.05 2.55 -14.41
CA THR A 222 -7.96 2.66 -13.43
C THR A 222 -8.49 2.55 -11.99
N ASP A 223 -9.55 3.29 -11.64
CA ASP A 223 -10.14 3.24 -10.29
C ASP A 223 -10.70 1.85 -9.96
N MET A 224 -11.31 1.19 -10.95
CA MET A 224 -11.81 -0.17 -10.80
C MET A 224 -10.68 -1.18 -10.62
N LEU A 225 -9.54 -1.01 -11.32
CA LEU A 225 -8.34 -1.81 -11.11
C LEU A 225 -7.87 -1.70 -9.66
N TYR A 226 -7.74 -0.49 -9.12
CA TYR A 226 -7.38 -0.29 -7.72
C TYR A 226 -8.38 -0.89 -6.74
N CYS A 227 -9.68 -0.89 -7.06
CA CYS A 227 -10.68 -1.61 -6.26
C CYS A 227 -10.45 -3.13 -6.25
N TYR A 228 -10.04 -3.74 -7.37
CA TYR A 228 -9.64 -5.15 -7.40
C TYR A 228 -8.38 -5.40 -6.58
N LEU A 229 -7.36 -4.55 -6.71
CA LEU A 229 -6.12 -4.67 -5.95
C LEU A 229 -6.39 -4.59 -4.44
N SER A 230 -7.21 -3.64 -4.01
CA SER A 230 -7.69 -3.55 -2.63
C SER A 230 -8.45 -4.79 -2.17
N ALA A 231 -9.33 -5.35 -3.01
CA ALA A 231 -10.04 -6.58 -2.69
C ALA A 231 -9.07 -7.77 -2.53
N LEU A 232 -8.00 -7.83 -3.34
CA LEU A 232 -6.92 -8.80 -3.17
C LEU A 232 -6.18 -8.58 -1.85
N THR A 233 -5.79 -7.35 -1.53
CA THR A 233 -5.13 -7.00 -0.26
C THR A 233 -5.96 -7.47 0.94
N ALA A 234 -7.28 -7.24 0.91
CA ALA A 234 -8.19 -7.74 1.92
C ALA A 234 -8.22 -9.28 1.95
N GLY A 235 -8.37 -9.93 0.79
CA GLY A 235 -8.35 -11.40 0.70
C GLY A 235 -7.08 -12.01 1.31
N PHE A 236 -5.90 -11.47 0.99
CA PHE A 236 -4.62 -11.92 1.54
C PHE A 236 -4.47 -11.62 3.03
N SER A 237 -4.99 -10.49 3.50
CA SER A 237 -5.00 -10.13 4.92
C SER A 237 -5.90 -11.07 5.73
N MET A 238 -7.09 -11.41 5.22
CA MET A 238 -7.96 -12.46 5.78
C MET A 238 -7.21 -13.79 5.86
N LEU A 239 -6.58 -14.20 4.76
CA LEU A 239 -5.87 -15.46 4.69
C LEU A 239 -4.68 -15.49 5.67
N ALA A 240 -3.96 -14.38 5.85
CA ALA A 240 -2.86 -14.28 6.81
C ALA A 240 -3.35 -14.43 8.25
N ARG A 241 -4.45 -13.75 8.60
CA ARG A 241 -5.10 -13.89 9.92
C ARG A 241 -5.55 -15.32 10.20
N TYR A 242 -6.08 -16.03 9.21
CA TYR A 242 -6.52 -17.42 9.37
C TYR A 242 -5.36 -18.43 9.39
N SER A 243 -4.19 -18.07 8.87
CA SER A 243 -2.99 -18.91 8.91
C SER A 243 -2.19 -18.79 10.21
N HIS A 244 -2.24 -17.64 10.90
CA HIS A 244 -1.34 -17.34 12.03
C HIS A 244 -1.83 -17.86 13.40
N ASP A 245 -2.67 -18.90 13.46
CA ASP A 245 -3.29 -19.30 14.73
C ASP A 245 -2.38 -20.21 15.60
N THR A 246 -1.30 -19.61 16.10
CA THR A 246 -0.40 -20.24 17.09
C THR A 246 -1.15 -20.70 18.33
N LYS A 247 -2.28 -20.07 18.67
CA LYS A 247 -3.09 -20.43 19.84
C LYS A 247 -3.66 -21.83 19.74
N LEU A 248 -4.01 -22.29 18.54
CA LEU A 248 -4.57 -23.63 18.36
C LEU A 248 -3.51 -24.72 18.61
N GLU A 249 -2.26 -24.49 18.20
CA GLU A 249 -1.15 -25.39 18.48
C GLU A 249 -0.74 -25.35 19.96
N GLU A 250 -0.76 -24.17 20.60
CA GLU A 250 -0.56 -24.02 22.04
C GLU A 250 -1.66 -24.71 22.85
N ALA A 251 -2.93 -24.52 22.48
CA ALA A 251 -4.07 -25.18 23.11
C ALA A 251 -3.99 -26.70 22.97
N ARG A 252 -3.57 -27.21 21.80
CA ARG A 252 -3.34 -28.65 21.60
C ARG A 252 -2.25 -29.19 22.55
N ARG A 253 -1.15 -28.45 22.74
CA ARG A 253 -0.09 -28.84 23.70
C ARG A 253 -0.59 -28.77 25.13
N ASP A 254 -1.36 -27.74 25.49
CA ASP A 254 -1.94 -27.57 26.83
C ASP A 254 -2.92 -28.69 27.17
N ILE A 255 -3.85 -29.02 26.26
CA ILE A 255 -4.76 -30.17 26.42
C ILE A 255 -3.97 -31.46 26.65
N LEU A 256 -2.93 -31.70 25.84
CA LEU A 256 -2.09 -32.89 25.95
C LEU A 256 -1.29 -32.93 27.26
N MET A 257 -0.83 -31.78 27.75
CA MET A 257 -0.14 -31.69 29.02
C MET A 257 -1.10 -31.89 30.19
N ARG A 258 -2.27 -31.26 30.18
CA ARG A 258 -3.28 -31.43 31.22
C ARG A 258 -3.84 -32.85 31.26
N SER A 259 -4.01 -33.50 30.11
CA SER A 259 -4.47 -34.90 30.06
C SER A 259 -3.50 -35.86 30.74
N ARG A 260 -2.20 -35.55 30.77
CA ARG A 260 -1.19 -36.35 31.50
C ARG A 260 -1.27 -36.18 33.02
N HIS A 261 -1.84 -35.07 33.49
CA HIS A 261 -1.93 -34.74 34.92
C HIS A 261 -3.35 -34.89 35.48
N ALA A 262 -4.34 -35.20 34.64
CA ALA A 262 -5.71 -35.45 35.04
C ALA A 262 -5.77 -36.64 36.01
N LYS A 263 -6.34 -36.41 37.20
CA LYS A 263 -6.43 -37.44 38.25
C LYS A 263 -7.82 -38.02 38.37
N THR A 264 -8.83 -37.30 37.88
CA THR A 264 -10.23 -37.68 37.97
C THR A 264 -10.84 -37.90 36.59
N LEU A 265 -11.93 -38.66 36.54
CA LEU A 265 -12.73 -38.80 35.32
C LEU A 265 -13.33 -37.46 34.89
N GLU A 266 -13.70 -36.61 35.85
CA GLU A 266 -14.23 -35.28 35.62
C GLU A 266 -13.19 -34.37 34.91
N ASP A 267 -11.92 -34.41 35.34
CA ASP A 267 -10.83 -33.71 34.66
C ASP A 267 -10.72 -34.13 33.18
N LEU A 268 -10.82 -35.43 32.91
CA LEU A 268 -10.76 -35.97 31.55
C LEU A 268 -11.98 -35.57 30.71
N GLN A 269 -13.16 -35.48 31.33
CA GLN A 269 -14.39 -35.02 30.65
C GLN A 269 -14.28 -33.55 30.26
N MET A 270 -13.84 -32.68 31.17
CA MET A 270 -13.60 -31.26 30.86
C MET A 270 -12.57 -31.08 29.74
N LEU A 271 -11.48 -31.86 29.76
CA LEU A 271 -10.47 -31.81 28.69
C LEU A 271 -11.00 -32.32 27.35
N LYS A 272 -11.90 -33.31 27.36
CA LYS A 272 -12.58 -33.78 26.16
C LYS A 272 -13.48 -32.68 25.57
N GLU A 273 -14.26 -32.00 26.39
CA GLU A 273 -15.10 -30.87 25.96
C GLU A 273 -14.26 -29.74 25.38
N LEU A 274 -13.16 -29.37 26.05
CA LEU A 274 -12.21 -28.38 25.55
C LEU A 274 -11.60 -28.80 24.21
N ALA A 275 -11.20 -30.08 24.06
CA ALA A 275 -10.68 -30.60 22.80
C ALA A 275 -11.74 -30.57 21.67
N GLN A 276 -12.99 -30.90 21.97
CA GLN A 276 -14.09 -30.81 21.01
C GLN A 276 -14.34 -29.37 20.56
N GLN A 277 -14.33 -28.42 21.50
CA GLN A 277 -14.43 -26.99 21.17
C GLN A 277 -13.27 -26.55 20.27
N GLN A 278 -12.03 -26.95 20.56
CA GLN A 278 -10.86 -26.65 19.73
C GLN A 278 -10.95 -27.25 18.32
N ILE A 279 -11.48 -28.48 18.20
CA ILE A 279 -11.72 -29.10 16.88
C ILE A 279 -12.76 -28.29 16.11
N GLN A 280 -13.86 -27.86 16.74
CA GLN A 280 -14.90 -27.06 16.10
C GLN A 280 -14.38 -25.68 15.67
N GLU A 281 -13.57 -25.03 16.51
CA GLU A 281 -12.88 -23.79 16.19
C GLU A 281 -11.94 -23.98 14.98
N LYS A 282 -11.13 -25.05 14.97
CA LYS A 282 -10.25 -25.40 13.83
C LYS A 282 -11.06 -25.64 12.54
N CYS A 283 -12.16 -26.38 12.62
CA CYS A 283 -13.03 -26.63 11.48
C CYS A 283 -13.62 -25.32 10.93
N THR A 284 -14.05 -24.43 11.80
CA THR A 284 -14.57 -23.10 11.43
C THR A 284 -13.50 -22.24 10.76
N LEU A 285 -12.27 -22.24 11.30
CA LEU A 285 -11.13 -21.53 10.71
C LEU A 285 -10.73 -22.11 9.35
N ASN A 286 -10.69 -23.43 9.21
CA ASN A 286 -10.42 -24.08 7.94
C ASN A 286 -11.48 -23.73 6.89
N ALA A 287 -12.76 -23.69 7.27
CA ALA A 287 -13.84 -23.26 6.38
C ALA A 287 -13.64 -21.81 5.90
N LYS A 288 -13.30 -20.89 6.82
CA LYS A 288 -12.99 -19.48 6.50
C LYS A 288 -11.74 -19.35 5.61
N ARG A 289 -10.71 -20.16 5.85
CA ARG A 289 -9.51 -20.22 5.01
C ARG A 289 -9.86 -20.64 3.59
N VAL A 290 -10.64 -21.71 3.43
CA VAL A 290 -11.09 -22.20 2.13
C VAL A 290 -11.94 -21.13 1.42
N GLU A 291 -12.81 -20.42 2.14
CA GLU A 291 -13.59 -19.32 1.59
C GLU A 291 -12.69 -18.17 1.09
N ALA A 292 -11.71 -17.75 1.89
CA ALA A 292 -10.75 -16.70 1.51
C ALA A 292 -9.94 -17.09 0.26
N VAL A 293 -9.47 -18.34 0.17
CA VAL A 293 -8.76 -18.86 -1.03
C VAL A 293 -9.66 -18.77 -2.27
N ARG A 294 -10.91 -19.25 -2.19
CA ARG A 294 -11.86 -19.16 -3.32
C ARG A 294 -12.16 -17.71 -3.69
N PHE A 295 -12.26 -16.83 -2.71
CA PHE A 295 -12.45 -15.41 -2.92
C PHE A 295 -11.27 -14.80 -3.68
N ILE A 296 -10.04 -15.00 -3.23
CA ILE A 296 -8.82 -14.53 -3.91
C ILE A 296 -8.80 -15.06 -5.35
N GLN A 297 -8.97 -16.35 -5.57
CA GLN A 297 -9.02 -16.95 -6.92
C GLN A 297 -10.10 -16.33 -7.82
N SER A 298 -11.26 -15.98 -7.26
CA SER A 298 -12.32 -15.29 -8.00
C SER A 298 -11.92 -13.87 -8.40
N ILE A 299 -11.32 -13.11 -7.47
CA ILE A 299 -10.84 -11.74 -7.75
C ILE A 299 -9.67 -11.76 -8.72
N MET A 300 -8.72 -12.68 -8.58
CA MET A 300 -7.59 -12.86 -9.50
C MET A 300 -8.06 -13.04 -10.93
N ARG A 301 -8.97 -13.99 -11.19
CA ARG A 301 -9.53 -14.22 -12.53
C ARG A 301 -10.27 -12.99 -13.08
N ARG A 302 -10.99 -12.26 -12.23
CA ARG A 302 -11.69 -11.04 -12.63
C ARG A 302 -10.73 -9.92 -12.99
N CYS A 303 -9.67 -9.74 -12.19
CA CYS A 303 -8.65 -8.73 -12.42
C CYS A 303 -7.82 -9.05 -13.67
N GLU A 304 -7.45 -10.31 -13.88
CA GLU A 304 -6.77 -10.74 -15.11
C GLU A 304 -7.65 -10.54 -16.35
N GLY A 305 -8.92 -10.98 -16.30
CA GLY A 305 -9.87 -10.75 -17.39
C GLY A 305 -10.08 -9.26 -17.67
N PHE A 306 -10.11 -8.44 -16.62
CA PHE A 306 -10.16 -6.99 -16.74
C PHE A 306 -8.91 -6.43 -17.42
N LEU A 307 -7.71 -6.83 -16.99
CA LEU A 307 -6.43 -6.37 -17.56
C LEU A 307 -6.18 -6.86 -19.00
N ARG A 308 -6.77 -7.99 -19.40
CA ARG A 308 -6.79 -8.44 -20.81
C ARG A 308 -7.69 -7.57 -21.68
N GLY A 309 -8.88 -7.24 -21.16
CA GLY A 309 -9.88 -6.46 -21.90
C GLY A 309 -9.58 -4.97 -21.94
N ALA A 310 -8.99 -4.44 -20.88
CA ALA A 310 -8.60 -3.03 -20.76
C ALA A 310 -7.15 -2.84 -21.21
N SER A 311 -6.85 -1.74 -21.91
CA SER A 311 -5.48 -1.31 -22.20
C SER A 311 -4.95 -0.43 -21.07
N CYS A 312 -4.88 -0.97 -19.84
CA CYS A 312 -4.43 -0.22 -18.68
C CYS A 312 -2.95 0.18 -18.84
N GLN A 313 -2.68 1.47 -18.65
CA GLN A 313 -1.33 2.06 -18.73
C GLN A 313 -0.69 2.30 -17.36
N ASP A 314 -1.44 2.07 -16.28
CA ASP A 314 -0.93 2.18 -14.91
C ASP A 314 0.03 1.03 -14.59
N LEU A 315 1.31 1.22 -14.91
CA LEU A 315 2.31 0.16 -14.80
C LEU A 315 2.47 -0.32 -13.37
N GLY A 316 2.38 0.56 -12.38
CA GLY A 316 2.48 0.20 -10.96
C GLY A 316 1.40 -0.79 -10.56
N ALA A 317 0.14 -0.54 -10.95
CA ALA A 317 -0.97 -1.43 -10.67
C ALA A 317 -0.89 -2.76 -11.46
N VAL A 318 -0.57 -2.69 -12.75
CA VAL A 318 -0.41 -3.87 -13.63
C VAL A 318 0.71 -4.78 -13.13
N PHE A 319 1.85 -4.18 -12.78
CA PHE A 319 3.01 -4.86 -12.22
C PHE A 319 2.69 -5.51 -10.88
N ALA A 320 2.04 -4.77 -9.97
CA ALA A 320 1.64 -5.30 -8.68
C ALA A 320 0.77 -6.55 -8.84
N PHE A 321 -0.22 -6.49 -9.73
CA PHE A 321 -1.04 -7.65 -10.04
C PHE A 321 -0.24 -8.82 -10.61
N ALA A 322 0.72 -8.57 -11.50
CA ALA A 322 1.56 -9.61 -12.08
C ALA A 322 2.38 -10.37 -11.02
N VAL A 323 3.00 -9.65 -10.09
CA VAL A 323 3.73 -10.22 -8.95
C VAL A 323 2.80 -11.07 -8.09
N VAL A 324 1.61 -10.53 -7.79
CA VAL A 324 0.59 -11.23 -6.98
C VAL A 324 0.11 -12.50 -7.67
N LYS A 325 -0.14 -12.45 -8.99
CA LYS A 325 -0.55 -13.60 -9.78
C LYS A 325 0.47 -14.72 -9.73
N LEU A 326 1.72 -14.38 -10.06
CA LEU A 326 2.82 -15.33 -10.09
C LEU A 326 2.99 -16.05 -8.75
N ARG A 327 2.98 -15.29 -7.64
CA ARG A 327 3.09 -15.86 -6.29
C ARG A 327 1.87 -16.68 -5.89
N TRP A 328 0.67 -16.20 -6.20
CA TRP A 328 -0.57 -16.87 -5.83
C TRP A 328 -0.75 -18.20 -6.55
N GLU A 329 -0.48 -18.24 -7.87
CA GLU A 329 -0.54 -19.46 -8.66
C GLU A 329 0.46 -20.49 -8.13
N LYS A 330 1.68 -20.04 -7.80
CA LYS A 330 2.69 -20.89 -7.16
C LYS A 330 2.27 -21.41 -5.79
N GLU A 331 1.69 -20.56 -4.92
CA GLU A 331 1.16 -20.97 -3.59
C GLU A 331 0.02 -22.00 -3.74
N CYS A 332 -0.79 -21.89 -4.80
CA CYS A 332 -1.91 -22.79 -5.08
C CYS A 332 -1.57 -24.00 -5.95
N GLU A 333 -0.30 -24.20 -6.33
CA GLU A 333 0.14 -25.22 -7.28
C GLU A 333 -0.62 -25.17 -8.62
N ILE A 334 -1.05 -23.98 -9.02
CA ILE A 334 -1.66 -23.71 -10.32
C ILE A 334 -0.52 -23.53 -11.32
N VAL A 335 -0.61 -24.20 -12.47
CA VAL A 335 0.36 -24.04 -13.56
C VAL A 335 0.23 -22.62 -14.12
N THR A 336 1.19 -21.76 -13.81
CA THR A 336 1.32 -20.44 -14.43
C THR A 336 1.64 -20.59 -15.91
N ASP A 337 0.98 -19.77 -16.73
CA ASP A 337 1.30 -19.68 -18.15
C ASP A 337 2.77 -19.27 -18.35
N ARG A 338 3.52 -20.11 -19.07
CA ARG A 338 4.93 -19.88 -19.34
C ARG A 338 5.13 -18.61 -20.17
N GLY A 339 4.24 -18.32 -21.12
CA GLY A 339 4.31 -17.10 -21.93
C GLY A 339 4.20 -15.84 -21.08
N PHE A 340 3.27 -15.80 -20.13
CA PHE A 340 3.16 -14.74 -19.14
C PHE A 340 4.46 -14.55 -18.34
N ALA A 341 5.06 -15.63 -17.82
CA ALA A 341 6.30 -15.53 -17.05
C ALA A 341 7.49 -15.03 -17.90
N GLU A 342 7.61 -15.49 -19.15
CA GLU A 342 8.64 -15.01 -20.09
C GLU A 342 8.47 -13.52 -20.39
N ARG A 343 7.23 -13.06 -20.64
CA ARG A 343 6.93 -11.63 -20.84
C ARG A 343 7.21 -10.80 -19.61
N LEU A 344 6.93 -11.32 -18.41
CA LEU A 344 7.21 -10.64 -17.15
C LEU A 344 8.72 -10.49 -16.90
N VAL A 345 9.52 -11.52 -17.24
CA VAL A 345 10.99 -11.44 -17.19
C VAL A 345 11.50 -10.38 -18.16
N ALA A 346 11.08 -10.44 -19.44
CA ALA A 346 11.48 -9.47 -20.45
C ALA A 346 11.11 -8.03 -20.05
N PHE A 347 9.92 -7.85 -19.46
CA PHE A 347 9.48 -6.58 -18.89
C PHE A 347 10.44 -6.12 -17.78
N SER A 348 10.75 -6.97 -16.81
CA SER A 348 11.58 -6.58 -15.66
C SER A 348 13.03 -6.25 -16.01
N GLN A 349 13.50 -6.74 -17.16
CA GLN A 349 14.82 -6.46 -17.71
C GLN A 349 14.87 -5.14 -18.50
N THR A 350 13.76 -4.76 -19.13
CA THR A 350 13.68 -3.53 -19.95
C THR A 350 13.24 -2.31 -19.15
N GLN A 351 12.49 -2.50 -18.06
CA GLN A 351 12.00 -1.41 -17.23
C GLN A 351 12.94 -1.06 -16.08
N GLU A 352 13.01 0.22 -15.74
CA GLU A 352 13.65 0.73 -14.53
C GLU A 352 12.81 0.39 -13.31
N LEU A 353 12.91 -0.86 -12.88
CA LEU A 353 12.34 -1.33 -11.62
C LEU A 353 13.33 -1.10 -10.49
N ASP A 354 12.77 -0.79 -9.33
CA ASP A 354 13.45 -0.89 -8.05
C ASP A 354 14.27 -2.19 -7.97
N PRO A 355 15.58 -2.15 -7.63
CA PRO A 355 16.42 -3.33 -7.60
C PRO A 355 15.87 -4.46 -6.71
N ALA A 356 15.22 -4.13 -5.59
CA ALA A 356 14.63 -5.12 -4.70
C ALA A 356 13.43 -5.82 -5.35
N LEU A 357 12.52 -5.05 -5.96
CA LEU A 357 11.40 -5.61 -6.71
C LEU A 357 11.87 -6.45 -7.89
N ARG A 358 12.88 -5.97 -8.64
CA ARG A 358 13.45 -6.70 -9.76
C ARG A 358 14.01 -8.05 -9.33
N VAL A 359 14.74 -8.10 -8.21
CA VAL A 359 15.29 -9.36 -7.67
C VAL A 359 14.18 -10.33 -7.29
N ILE A 360 13.16 -9.87 -6.55
CA ILE A 360 12.04 -10.72 -6.13
C ILE A 360 11.32 -11.28 -7.36
N LEU A 361 11.03 -10.42 -8.34
CA LEU A 361 10.30 -10.81 -9.53
C LEU A 361 11.09 -11.75 -10.42
N LEU A 362 12.37 -11.47 -10.67
CA LEU A 362 13.21 -12.36 -11.46
C LEU A 362 13.35 -13.72 -10.79
N ALA A 363 13.52 -13.76 -9.46
CA ALA A 363 13.59 -15.01 -8.72
C ALA A 363 12.28 -15.81 -8.82
N ASP A 364 11.13 -15.17 -8.59
CA ASP A 364 9.84 -15.84 -8.65
C ASP A 364 9.50 -16.29 -10.09
N SER A 365 9.84 -15.49 -11.10
CA SER A 365 9.55 -15.80 -12.50
C SER A 365 10.46 -16.92 -13.02
N THR A 366 11.76 -16.86 -12.69
CA THR A 366 12.72 -17.91 -13.02
C THR A 366 12.30 -19.23 -12.39
N ALA A 367 11.86 -19.21 -11.13
CA ALA A 367 11.37 -20.40 -10.45
C ALA A 367 10.19 -21.07 -11.19
N VAL A 368 9.27 -20.27 -11.75
CA VAL A 368 8.17 -20.76 -12.59
C VAL A 368 8.69 -21.33 -13.92
N LEU A 369 9.60 -20.64 -14.60
CA LEU A 369 10.18 -21.08 -15.88
C LEU A 369 11.00 -22.37 -15.76
N GLU A 370 11.68 -22.57 -14.64
CA GLU A 370 12.44 -23.78 -14.33
C GLU A 370 11.56 -24.92 -13.81
N GLY A 371 10.28 -24.65 -13.51
CA GLY A 371 9.36 -25.63 -12.94
C GLY A 371 9.76 -26.08 -11.52
N THR A 372 10.44 -25.23 -10.76
CA THR A 372 10.83 -25.55 -9.39
C THR A 372 9.59 -25.62 -8.49
N LYS A 373 9.46 -26.72 -7.74
CA LYS A 373 8.38 -26.89 -6.75
C LYS A 373 8.65 -26.17 -5.43
N GLU A 374 9.82 -25.55 -5.29
CA GLU A 374 10.18 -24.85 -4.06
C GLU A 374 9.29 -23.62 -3.89
N GLN A 375 8.71 -23.45 -2.70
CA GLN A 375 7.87 -22.28 -2.41
C GLN A 375 8.67 -20.98 -2.56
N PRO A 376 8.04 -19.89 -3.02
CA PRO A 376 8.71 -18.61 -3.10
C PRO A 376 9.23 -18.21 -1.72
N ALA A 377 10.42 -17.63 -1.69
CA ALA A 377 11.00 -17.12 -0.46
C ALA A 377 10.10 -16.04 0.13
N SER A 378 9.95 -16.07 1.46
CA SER A 378 9.39 -14.95 2.20
C SER A 378 10.44 -13.85 2.28
N TYR A 379 10.04 -12.60 2.01
CA TYR A 379 10.94 -11.45 2.18
C TYR A 379 10.39 -10.56 3.28
N VAL A 380 11.26 -10.20 4.24
CA VAL A 380 10.98 -9.13 5.20
C VAL A 380 11.60 -7.87 4.63
N TYR A 381 10.83 -7.19 3.78
CA TYR A 381 11.28 -5.98 3.11
C TYR A 381 10.26 -4.87 3.32
N ASP A 382 10.70 -3.68 3.71
CA ASP A 382 9.84 -2.52 3.83
C ASP A 382 9.71 -1.84 2.46
N LEU A 383 8.56 -2.06 1.81
CA LEU A 383 8.28 -1.50 0.49
C LEU A 383 7.89 0.00 0.53
N SER A 384 7.91 0.64 1.71
CA SER A 384 7.50 2.05 1.87
C SER A 384 8.31 3.03 1.00
N TRP A 385 9.50 2.64 0.56
CA TRP A 385 10.42 3.47 -0.24
C TRP A 385 10.59 3.01 -1.69
N VAL A 386 9.88 1.96 -2.09
CA VAL A 386 10.02 1.39 -3.43
C VAL A 386 9.39 2.29 -4.46
N GLU A 387 10.13 2.66 -5.50
CA GLU A 387 9.56 3.39 -6.63
C GLU A 387 8.74 2.43 -7.49
N LEU A 388 7.48 2.80 -7.74
CA LEU A 388 6.61 2.05 -8.64
C LEU A 388 6.69 2.70 -10.02
N PRO A 389 6.82 1.91 -11.09
CA PRO A 389 6.82 2.47 -12.44
C PRO A 389 5.48 3.18 -12.69
N SER A 390 5.51 4.46 -13.00
CA SER A 390 4.28 5.22 -13.30
C SER A 390 3.92 5.15 -14.78
N GLU A 391 4.92 5.25 -15.67
CA GLU A 391 4.73 5.30 -17.12
C GLU A 391 5.91 4.61 -17.82
N GLY A 392 5.64 3.95 -18.95
CA GLY A 392 6.65 3.32 -19.79
C GLY A 392 6.15 3.21 -21.22
N GLU A 393 6.95 3.66 -22.18
CA GLU A 393 6.57 3.64 -23.59
C GLU A 393 6.28 2.21 -24.07
N GLY A 394 5.11 2.03 -24.70
CA GLY A 394 4.71 0.77 -25.34
C GLY A 394 4.20 -0.32 -24.40
N LEU A 395 4.13 -0.07 -23.09
CA LEU A 395 3.70 -1.07 -22.12
C LEU A 395 2.25 -0.86 -21.70
N THR A 396 1.45 -1.86 -22.00
CA THR A 396 0.05 -1.95 -21.60
C THR A 396 -0.17 -3.27 -20.89
N SER A 397 -1.23 -3.37 -20.10
CA SER A 397 -1.68 -4.65 -19.56
C SER A 397 -1.85 -5.73 -20.63
N GLN A 398 -2.21 -5.37 -21.86
CA GLN A 398 -2.28 -6.30 -23.00
C GLN A 398 -0.92 -6.86 -23.40
N ALA A 399 0.16 -6.09 -23.31
CA ALA A 399 1.51 -6.59 -23.62
C ALA A 399 1.93 -7.70 -22.64
N LEU A 400 1.43 -7.69 -21.40
CA LEU A 400 1.78 -8.68 -20.39
C LEU A 400 0.78 -9.84 -20.32
N PHE A 401 -0.52 -9.54 -20.36
CA PHE A 401 -1.60 -10.49 -20.15
C PHE A 401 -2.32 -10.94 -21.44
N GLY A 402 -2.04 -10.30 -22.57
CA GLY A 402 -2.58 -10.67 -23.88
C GLY A 402 -2.18 -12.08 -24.33
N ASP A 403 -2.88 -12.54 -25.35
CA ASP A 403 -2.74 -13.89 -25.92
C ASP A 403 -1.45 -14.07 -26.72
#